data_AF-A0A970F4T4-F1
#
_entry.id   AF-A0A970F4T4-F1
#
_cell.length_a   1.000
_cell.length_b   1.000
_cell.length_c   1.000
_cell.angle_alpha   90.00
_cell.angle_beta   90.00
_cell.angle_gamma   90.00
#
_symmetry.space_group_name_H-M   'P 1'
#
loop_
_entity.id
_entity.type
_entity.pdbx_description
1 polymer ?
#
loop_
_entity_poly.entity_id
_entity_poly.type
_entity_poly.pdbx_seq_one_letter_code
_entity_poly.pdbx_strand_id
1 'polypeptide(L)'
;MDTDSARRIPRHQHQPGEGLPAPESPINLSDQLPRSYGVTRCVLQARDPRWLHAWWEASEAEWSFALARVGANAAQATPVLRVYNLGTEGPPDLALASASAMAPWWYVPLGQFADAWLFEVPVPGCYYRVEVGLLGPGGAFVPVAASNVAQTPRASPCGLASRRPSAWSGSISRLA
;
A
#
# COMPACT_ATOMS: atom_id res chain seq x y z
N MET A 1 46.90 -64.83 -20.99
CA MET A 1 46.61 -63.48 -21.52
C MET A 1 45.13 -63.28 -21.40
N ASP A 2 44.75 -62.71 -20.26
CA ASP A 2 43.44 -62.16 -19.96
C ASP A 2 43.03 -61.08 -20.96
N THR A 3 41.78 -61.14 -21.41
CA THR A 3 40.78 -60.06 -21.27
C THR A 3 39.50 -60.53 -21.96
N ASP A 4 38.43 -60.69 -21.20
CA ASP A 4 37.12 -60.08 -21.47
C ASP A 4 36.05 -60.84 -20.68
N SER A 5 35.50 -60.18 -19.67
CA SER A 5 34.21 -60.53 -19.08
C SER A 5 33.76 -59.36 -18.21
N ALA A 6 33.14 -58.38 -18.86
CA ALA A 6 32.38 -57.33 -18.22
C ALA A 6 31.28 -57.94 -17.32
N ARG A 7 31.51 -57.93 -16.00
CA ARG A 7 30.46 -58.24 -15.02
C ARG A 7 29.47 -57.07 -14.97
N ARG A 8 28.27 -57.32 -15.47
CA ARG A 8 27.08 -56.47 -15.32
C ARG A 8 26.83 -56.19 -13.83
N ILE A 9 26.84 -54.92 -13.44
CA ILE A 9 26.40 -54.45 -12.12
C ILE A 9 24.87 -54.61 -12.05
N PRO A 10 24.29 -55.11 -10.94
CA PRO A 10 22.86 -55.27 -10.83
C PRO A 10 22.19 -53.88 -10.80
N ARG A 11 21.14 -53.70 -11.60
CA ARG A 11 20.25 -52.54 -11.46
C ARG A 11 19.60 -52.60 -10.09
N HIS A 12 19.99 -51.71 -9.18
CA HIS A 12 19.25 -51.47 -7.95
C HIS A 12 17.80 -51.11 -8.32
N GLN A 13 16.86 -51.96 -7.95
CA GLN A 13 15.44 -51.61 -7.98
C GLN A 13 15.22 -50.51 -6.95
N HIS A 14 14.76 -49.33 -7.40
CA HIS A 14 14.24 -48.31 -6.50
C HIS A 14 13.02 -48.89 -5.77
N GLN A 15 13.09 -48.97 -4.44
CA GLN A 15 11.87 -49.01 -3.63
C GLN A 15 11.14 -47.67 -3.84
N PRO A 16 9.82 -47.67 -4.08
CA PRO A 16 9.07 -46.42 -4.10
C PRO A 16 9.12 -45.86 -2.68
N GLY A 17 9.75 -44.70 -2.53
CA GLY A 17 9.74 -43.97 -1.27
C GLY A 17 8.29 -43.73 -0.86
N GLU A 18 7.99 -43.98 0.42
CA GLU A 18 6.72 -43.65 1.05
C GLU A 18 6.31 -42.23 0.64
N GLY A 19 5.09 -42.11 0.14
CA GLY A 19 4.61 -40.93 -0.57
C GLY A 19 4.87 -39.65 0.22
N LEU A 20 5.30 -38.60 -0.48
CA LEU A 20 5.25 -37.26 0.08
C LEU A 20 3.85 -37.03 0.67
N PRO A 21 3.73 -36.49 1.89
CA PRO A 21 2.43 -36.09 2.40
C PRO A 21 1.78 -35.19 1.34
N ALA A 22 0.50 -35.44 1.06
CA ALA A 22 -0.29 -34.65 0.11
C ALA A 22 -0.07 -33.16 0.40
N PRO A 23 -0.03 -32.27 -0.63
CA PRO A 23 0.11 -30.85 -0.39
C PRO A 23 -1.00 -30.43 0.57
N GLU A 24 -0.62 -29.97 1.77
CA GLU A 24 -1.56 -29.43 2.73
C GLU A 24 -2.36 -28.34 2.01
N SER A 25 -3.68 -28.50 1.96
CA SER A 25 -4.57 -27.52 1.36
C SER A 25 -4.21 -26.15 1.95
N PRO A 26 -3.97 -25.12 1.14
CA PRO A 26 -3.64 -23.80 1.67
C PRO A 26 -4.74 -23.42 2.65
N ILE A 27 -4.34 -23.07 3.87
CA ILE A 27 -5.26 -22.65 4.93
C ILE A 27 -6.15 -21.55 4.33
N ASN A 28 -7.45 -21.82 4.20
CA ASN A 28 -8.40 -20.83 3.68
C ASN A 28 -8.68 -19.79 4.77
N LEU A 29 -7.73 -18.87 4.95
CA LEU A 29 -7.79 -17.78 5.93
C LEU A 29 -8.93 -16.80 5.65
N SER A 30 -9.45 -16.78 4.42
CA SER A 30 -10.55 -15.92 3.98
C SER A 30 -11.83 -16.15 4.78
N ASP A 31 -12.09 -17.40 5.21
CA ASP A 31 -13.27 -17.74 6.01
C ASP A 31 -13.10 -17.44 7.51
N GLN A 32 -11.88 -17.17 7.97
CA GLN A 32 -11.58 -16.94 9.39
C GLN A 32 -11.33 -15.48 9.75
N LEU A 33 -11.15 -14.61 8.76
CA LEU A 33 -10.94 -13.19 8.99
C LEU A 33 -12.28 -12.44 8.95
N PRO A 34 -12.59 -11.61 9.96
CA PRO A 34 -13.74 -10.72 9.92
C PRO A 34 -13.67 -9.80 8.68
N ARG A 35 -14.82 -9.49 8.09
CA ARG A 35 -14.90 -8.49 6.99
C ARG A 35 -14.48 -7.09 7.43
N SER A 36 -14.60 -6.80 8.73
CA SER A 36 -14.24 -5.54 9.37
C SER A 36 -13.84 -5.84 10.81
N TYR A 37 -12.82 -5.12 11.29
CA TYR A 37 -12.31 -5.15 12.66
C TYR A 37 -13.02 -4.14 13.59
N GLY A 38 -14.01 -3.40 13.10
CA GLY A 38 -14.79 -2.43 13.87
C GLY A 38 -14.00 -1.18 14.27
N VAL A 39 -12.84 -0.95 13.66
CA VAL A 39 -11.98 0.21 13.96
C VAL A 39 -11.98 1.14 12.77
N THR A 40 -12.31 2.40 13.02
CA THR A 40 -12.23 3.44 11.99
C THR A 40 -10.77 3.75 11.69
N ARG A 41 -10.32 3.43 10.48
CA ARG A 41 -8.95 3.59 10.03
C ARG A 41 -8.93 3.97 8.56
N CYS A 42 -8.04 4.90 8.20
CA CYS A 42 -7.72 5.20 6.81
C CYS A 42 -6.20 5.15 6.65
N VAL A 43 -5.72 4.53 5.58
CA VAL A 43 -4.30 4.35 5.29
C VAL A 43 -4.06 4.74 3.84
N LEU A 44 -3.00 5.52 3.63
CA LEU A 44 -2.56 5.96 2.32
C LEU A 44 -1.15 5.43 2.03
N GLN A 45 -0.95 4.87 0.84
CA GLN A 45 0.30 4.27 0.42
C GLN A 45 0.64 4.70 -1.01
N ALA A 46 1.91 5.05 -1.23
CA ALA A 46 2.41 5.28 -2.58
C ALA A 46 2.66 3.96 -3.30
N ARG A 47 2.12 3.84 -4.52
CA ARG A 47 2.34 2.69 -5.41
C ARG A 47 3.48 2.96 -6.37
N ASP A 48 3.47 4.14 -6.97
CA ASP A 48 4.50 4.62 -7.89
C ASP A 48 4.58 6.16 -7.82
N PRO A 49 5.39 6.85 -8.65
CA PRO A 49 5.51 8.30 -8.60
C PRO A 49 4.19 9.07 -8.75
N ARG A 50 3.19 8.51 -9.43
CA ARG A 50 1.92 9.17 -9.73
C ARG A 50 0.69 8.45 -9.20
N TRP A 51 0.81 7.26 -8.62
CA TRP A 51 -0.34 6.51 -8.14
C TRP A 51 -0.30 6.29 -6.62
N LEU A 52 -1.43 6.58 -5.98
CA LEU A 52 -1.67 6.33 -4.57
C LEU A 52 -2.78 5.31 -4.39
N HIS A 53 -2.57 4.41 -3.44
CA HIS A 53 -3.57 3.47 -2.97
C HIS A 53 -4.04 3.89 -1.58
N ALA A 54 -5.32 4.19 -1.45
CA ALA A 54 -5.99 4.43 -0.18
C ALA A 54 -6.84 3.20 0.18
N TRP A 55 -6.78 2.80 1.45
CA TRP A 55 -7.68 1.80 2.02
C TRP A 55 -8.24 2.35 3.32
N TRP A 56 -9.52 2.09 3.58
CA TRP A 56 -10.18 2.51 4.81
C TRP A 56 -11.18 1.47 5.28
N GLU A 57 -11.36 1.51 6.59
CA GLU A 57 -12.42 0.83 7.30
C GLU A 57 -13.11 1.86 8.17
N ALA A 58 -14.43 1.89 8.17
CA ALA A 58 -15.19 2.78 9.03
C ALA A 58 -16.49 2.08 9.44
N SER A 59 -16.83 2.19 10.72
CA SER A 59 -18.05 1.58 11.23
C SER A 59 -19.30 2.21 10.61
N GLU A 60 -20.39 1.46 10.55
CA GLU A 60 -21.69 1.97 10.11
C GLU A 60 -22.15 3.15 10.98
N ALA A 61 -21.77 3.18 12.26
CA ALA A 61 -22.07 4.29 13.17
C ALA A 61 -21.38 5.59 12.73
N GLU A 62 -20.11 5.53 12.31
CA GLU A 62 -19.38 6.70 11.81
C GLU A 62 -19.98 7.23 10.50
N TRP A 63 -20.33 6.33 9.57
CA TRP A 63 -21.02 6.71 8.33
C TRP A 63 -22.39 7.33 8.60
N SER A 64 -23.16 6.75 9.52
CA SER A 64 -24.48 7.27 9.93
C SER A 64 -24.36 8.66 10.56
N PHE A 65 -23.33 8.85 11.38
CA PHE A 65 -23.05 10.13 12.01
C PHE A 65 -22.61 11.20 11.00
N ALA A 66 -21.75 10.83 10.04
CA ALA A 66 -21.37 11.72 8.96
C ALA A 66 -22.59 12.10 8.10
N LEU A 67 -23.47 11.15 7.78
CA LEU A 67 -24.69 11.40 7.03
C LEU A 67 -25.62 12.38 7.76
N ALA A 68 -25.82 12.18 9.06
CA ALA A 68 -26.61 13.08 9.91
C ALA A 68 -26.04 14.51 9.92
N ARG A 69 -24.71 14.66 9.94
CA ARG A 69 -24.03 15.97 9.89
C ARG A 69 -24.09 16.65 8.54
N VAL A 70 -24.05 15.88 7.44
CA VAL A 70 -24.24 16.41 6.09
C VAL A 70 -25.68 16.94 5.92
N GLY A 71 -26.63 16.44 6.70
CA GLY A 71 -28.03 16.86 6.64
C GLY A 71 -28.72 16.42 5.35
N ALA A 72 -28.23 15.36 4.73
CA ALA A 72 -28.76 14.80 3.49
C ALA A 72 -29.18 13.34 3.69
N ASN A 73 -30.04 12.85 2.80
CA ASN A 73 -30.34 11.42 2.75
C ASN A 73 -29.21 10.66 2.06
N ALA A 74 -29.09 9.36 2.31
CA ALA A 74 -28.02 8.52 1.75
C ALA A 74 -27.94 8.59 0.21
N ALA A 75 -29.07 8.78 -0.47
CA ALA A 75 -29.12 8.93 -1.93
C ALA A 75 -28.55 10.26 -2.46
N GLN A 76 -28.42 11.27 -1.60
CA GLN A 76 -27.94 12.61 -1.94
C GLN A 76 -26.51 12.88 -1.44
N ALA A 77 -26.00 12.03 -0.55
CA ALA A 77 -24.64 12.11 -0.06
C ALA A 77 -23.71 11.29 -0.95
N THR A 78 -22.71 11.94 -1.52
CA THR A 78 -21.72 11.29 -2.37
C THR A 78 -20.48 10.95 -1.54
N PRO A 79 -20.07 9.68 -1.45
CA PRO A 79 -18.80 9.34 -0.82
C PRO A 79 -17.64 9.83 -1.69
N VAL A 80 -16.67 10.49 -1.06
CA VAL A 80 -15.51 11.07 -1.74
C VAL A 80 -14.25 10.88 -0.89
N LEU A 81 -13.10 10.85 -1.57
CA LEU A 81 -11.81 11.14 -0.96
C LEU A 81 -11.50 12.61 -1.20
N ARG A 82 -11.24 13.35 -0.13
CA ARG A 82 -10.58 14.65 -0.23
C ARG A 82 -9.07 14.43 -0.15
N VAL A 83 -8.37 14.75 -1.23
CA VAL A 83 -6.92 14.56 -1.36
C VAL A 83 -6.22 15.89 -1.17
N TYR A 84 -5.25 15.93 -0.26
CA TYR A 84 -4.41 17.10 0.03
C TYR A 84 -3.01 16.88 -0.54
N ASN A 85 -2.49 17.87 -1.26
CA ASN A 85 -1.08 17.92 -1.67
C ASN A 85 -0.29 18.83 -0.71
N LEU A 86 0.56 18.22 0.12
CA LEU A 86 1.33 18.90 1.16
C LEU A 86 2.70 19.40 0.66
N GLY A 87 2.97 19.29 -0.64
CA GLY A 87 4.22 19.75 -1.27
C GLY A 87 5.39 18.78 -1.11
N THR A 88 6.60 19.23 -1.46
CA THR A 88 7.81 18.39 -1.53
C THR A 88 8.54 18.24 -0.20
N GLU A 89 8.40 19.22 0.69
CA GLU A 89 9.08 19.23 2.00
C GLU A 89 8.33 18.41 3.04
N GLY A 90 7.01 18.27 2.85
CA GLY A 90 6.12 17.63 3.81
C GLY A 90 5.85 18.50 5.04
N PRO A 91 4.80 18.21 5.80
CA PRO A 91 4.51 18.92 7.03
C PRO A 91 5.41 18.41 8.17
N PRO A 92 5.91 19.28 9.07
CA PRO A 92 6.43 18.81 10.34
C PRO A 92 5.28 18.19 11.17
N ASP A 93 5.59 17.14 11.93
CA ASP A 93 4.57 16.31 12.62
C ASP A 93 3.57 17.12 13.46
N LEU A 94 4.04 18.15 14.17
CA LEU A 94 3.19 18.98 15.04
C LEU A 94 2.27 19.94 14.26
N ALA A 95 2.53 20.17 12.97
CA ALA A 95 1.80 21.14 12.15
C ALA A 95 0.88 20.49 11.10
N LEU A 96 0.67 19.17 11.13
CA LEU A 96 -0.09 18.45 10.09
C LEU A 96 -1.50 19.01 9.86
N ALA A 97 -2.21 19.36 10.94
CA ALA A 97 -3.55 19.93 10.85
C ALA A 97 -3.54 21.31 10.16
N SER A 98 -2.60 22.18 10.55
CA SER A 98 -2.43 23.50 9.92
C SER A 98 -2.01 23.39 8.46
N ALA A 99 -1.06 22.49 8.16
CA ALA A 99 -0.59 22.26 6.81
C ALA A 99 -1.71 21.73 5.90
N SER A 100 -2.54 20.79 6.39
CA SER A 100 -3.68 20.28 5.63
C SER A 100 -4.73 21.36 5.37
N ALA A 101 -4.96 22.27 6.31
CA ALA A 101 -5.91 23.36 6.15
C ALA A 101 -5.50 24.39 5.08
N MET A 102 -4.19 24.59 4.89
CA MET A 102 -3.63 25.55 3.93
C MET A 102 -3.24 24.90 2.59
N ALA A 103 -3.20 23.57 2.54
CA ALA A 103 -2.79 22.82 1.37
C ALA A 103 -3.86 22.83 0.26
N PRO A 104 -3.46 22.84 -1.02
CA PRO A 104 -4.37 22.61 -2.13
C PRO A 104 -4.96 21.20 -2.06
N TRP A 105 -6.26 21.10 -2.34
CA TRP A 105 -7.00 19.84 -2.30
C TRP A 105 -8.01 19.71 -3.43
N TRP A 106 -8.42 18.46 -3.71
CA TRP A 106 -9.49 18.13 -4.65
C TRP A 106 -10.26 16.90 -4.18
N TYR A 107 -11.43 16.65 -4.79
CA TYR A 107 -12.22 15.45 -4.53
C TYR A 107 -11.99 14.37 -5.58
N VAL A 108 -11.92 13.13 -5.13
CA VAL A 108 -12.03 11.93 -5.95
C VAL A 108 -13.33 11.22 -5.55
N PRO A 109 -14.34 11.15 -6.44
CA PRO A 109 -15.58 10.46 -6.14
C PRO A 109 -15.35 8.96 -5.97
N LEU A 110 -16.05 8.36 -5.02
CA LEU A 110 -15.97 6.94 -4.70
C LEU A 110 -17.24 6.21 -5.13
N GLY A 111 -17.11 4.90 -5.34
CA GLY A 111 -18.27 4.02 -5.37
C GLY A 111 -18.92 3.90 -3.99
N GLN A 112 -20.24 3.68 -3.93
CA GLN A 112 -20.99 3.66 -2.67
C GLN A 112 -20.53 2.59 -1.66
N PHE A 113 -19.85 1.55 -2.14
CA PHE A 113 -19.37 0.42 -1.33
C PHE A 113 -17.85 0.25 -1.38
N ALA A 114 -17.12 1.28 -1.83
CA ALA A 114 -15.67 1.19 -1.88
C ALA A 114 -15.07 1.27 -0.46
N ASP A 115 -14.12 0.38 -0.19
CA ASP A 115 -13.25 0.34 0.98
C ASP A 115 -11.78 0.60 0.62
N ALA A 116 -11.46 0.56 -0.68
CA ALA A 116 -10.16 0.87 -1.24
C ALA A 116 -10.30 1.64 -2.55
N TRP A 117 -9.29 2.44 -2.87
CA TRP A 117 -9.22 3.14 -4.15
C TRP A 117 -7.78 3.38 -4.60
N LEU A 118 -7.56 3.20 -5.90
CA LEU A 118 -6.31 3.52 -6.58
C LEU A 118 -6.55 4.76 -7.46
N PHE A 119 -5.82 5.85 -7.21
CA PHE A 119 -6.00 7.10 -7.94
C PHE A 119 -4.67 7.75 -8.30
N GLU A 120 -4.70 8.51 -9.38
CA GLU A 120 -3.54 9.27 -9.86
C GLU A 120 -3.42 10.61 -9.10
N VAL A 121 -2.18 11.02 -8.83
CA VAL A 121 -1.82 12.34 -8.32
C VAL A 121 -1.07 13.16 -9.37
N PRO A 122 -1.26 14.49 -9.37
CA PRO A 122 -0.72 15.35 -10.44
C PRO A 122 0.80 15.53 -10.37
N VAL A 123 1.42 15.42 -9.19
CA VAL A 123 2.82 15.79 -8.97
C VAL A 123 3.58 14.67 -8.26
N PRO A 124 4.61 14.06 -8.89
CA PRO A 124 5.45 13.07 -8.23
C PRO A 124 6.41 13.71 -7.23
N GLY A 125 6.89 12.95 -6.25
CA GLY A 125 7.85 13.44 -5.25
C GLY A 125 7.23 14.30 -4.16
N CYS A 126 5.89 14.31 -4.04
CA CYS A 126 5.16 15.12 -3.07
C CYS A 126 4.59 14.27 -1.93
N TYR A 127 4.34 14.92 -0.81
CA TYR A 127 3.60 14.38 0.32
C TYR A 127 2.10 14.59 0.13
N TYR A 128 1.33 13.56 0.44
CA TYR A 128 -0.11 13.53 0.30
C TYR A 128 -0.77 13.03 1.58
N ARG A 129 -1.99 13.53 1.83
CA ARG A 129 -2.90 13.04 2.87
C ARG A 129 -4.30 12.96 2.28
N VAL A 130 -5.11 12.01 2.74
CA VAL A 130 -6.50 11.90 2.33
C VAL A 130 -7.44 11.88 3.52
N GLU A 131 -8.65 12.39 3.30
CA GLU A 131 -9.79 12.23 4.21
C GLU A 131 -10.92 11.57 3.42
N VAL A 132 -11.40 10.43 3.89
CA VAL A 132 -12.60 9.78 3.36
C VAL A 132 -13.81 10.37 4.07
N GLY A 133 -14.85 10.68 3.32
CA GLY A 133 -16.05 11.30 3.89
C GLY A 133 -17.22 11.40 2.91
N LEU A 134 -18.25 12.11 3.36
CA LEU A 134 -19.47 12.35 2.58
C LEU A 134 -19.54 13.81 2.13
N LEU A 135 -19.87 14.00 0.86
CA LEU A 135 -20.17 15.30 0.27
C LEU A 135 -21.68 15.44 0.06
N GLY A 136 -22.28 16.42 0.72
CA GLY A 136 -23.70 16.75 0.55
C GLY A 136 -24.00 17.57 -0.69
N PRO A 137 -25.28 17.70 -1.06
CA PRO A 137 -25.72 18.46 -2.22
C PRO A 137 -25.39 19.96 -2.15
N GLY A 138 -25.19 20.49 -0.94
CA GLY A 138 -24.74 21.88 -0.71
C GLY A 138 -23.22 22.07 -0.75
N GLY A 139 -22.43 21.06 -1.11
CA GLY A 139 -20.96 21.11 -1.08
C GLY A 139 -20.35 20.97 0.33
N ALA A 140 -21.19 20.76 1.34
CA ALA A 140 -20.75 20.46 2.70
C ALA A 140 -20.09 19.09 2.75
N PHE A 141 -18.83 19.05 3.17
CA PHE A 141 -18.08 17.81 3.33
C PHE A 141 -17.91 17.48 4.81
N VAL A 142 -18.20 16.23 5.17
CA VAL A 142 -17.99 15.71 6.52
C VAL A 142 -17.00 14.55 6.44
N PRO A 143 -15.80 14.68 7.05
CA PRO A 143 -14.83 13.60 7.10
C PRO A 143 -15.29 12.50 8.07
N VAL A 144 -15.03 11.25 7.68
CA VAL A 144 -15.26 10.04 8.46
C VAL A 144 -13.94 9.54 9.04
N ALA A 145 -12.89 9.47 8.20
CA ALA A 145 -11.57 9.06 8.63
C ALA A 145 -10.48 9.80 7.86
N ALA A 146 -9.32 9.97 8.50
CA ALA A 146 -8.15 10.60 7.90
C ALA A 146 -6.98 9.64 7.82
N SER A 147 -6.18 9.74 6.76
CA SER A 147 -5.01 8.90 6.57
C SER A 147 -3.76 9.44 7.28
N ASN A 148 -2.74 8.58 7.34
CA ASN A 148 -1.35 9.02 7.46
C ASN A 148 -0.93 9.91 6.27
N VAL A 149 0.23 10.55 6.40
CA VAL A 149 0.91 11.19 5.28
C VAL A 149 1.70 10.13 4.50
N ALA A 150 1.62 10.16 3.18
CA ALA A 150 2.41 9.31 2.29
C ALA A 150 3.17 10.16 1.26
N GLN A 151 4.43 9.84 1.03
CA GLN A 151 5.24 10.49 -0.01
C GLN A 151 5.28 9.64 -1.27
N THR A 152 4.99 10.23 -2.43
CA THR A 152 5.26 9.55 -3.70
C THR A 152 6.75 9.63 -4.05
N PRO A 153 7.33 8.60 -4.67
CA PRO A 153 8.67 8.69 -5.23
C PRO A 153 8.77 9.79 -6.28
N ARG A 154 10.00 10.29 -6.51
CA ARG A 154 10.29 11.15 -7.66
C ARG A 154 10.17 10.35 -8.96
N ALA A 155 9.68 10.97 -10.03
CA ALA A 155 9.54 10.30 -11.33
C ALA A 155 10.90 9.98 -11.99
N SER A 156 11.93 10.76 -11.68
CA SER A 156 13.28 10.54 -12.17
C SER A 156 14.21 10.14 -11.04
N PRO A 157 15.17 9.21 -11.29
CA PRO A 157 16.20 8.91 -10.31
C PRO A 157 17.01 10.17 -9.99
N CYS A 158 17.52 10.24 -8.76
CA CYS A 158 18.43 11.31 -8.38
C CYS A 158 19.68 11.28 -9.28
N GLY A 159 20.08 12.42 -9.84
CA GLY A 159 21.21 12.52 -10.77
C GLY A 159 22.59 12.16 -10.20
N LEU A 160 22.68 11.75 -8.93
CA LEU A 160 23.92 11.30 -8.28
C LEU A 160 24.34 9.86 -8.64
N ALA A 161 23.55 9.12 -9.43
CA ALA A 161 23.84 7.71 -9.76
C ALA A 161 25.03 7.47 -10.72
N SER A 162 25.90 8.45 -10.98
CA SER A 162 27.03 8.32 -11.91
C SER A 162 28.42 8.46 -11.29
N ARG A 163 28.59 8.17 -9.98
CA ARG A 163 29.93 7.84 -9.47
C ARG A 163 30.07 6.33 -9.36
N ARG A 164 30.73 5.73 -10.34
CA ARG A 164 31.35 4.40 -10.16
C ARG A 164 32.14 4.47 -8.85
N PRO A 165 31.90 3.59 -7.86
CA PRO A 165 32.81 3.49 -6.73
C PRO A 165 34.21 3.22 -7.30
N SER A 166 35.17 4.08 -6.96
CA SER A 166 36.57 3.83 -7.30
C SER A 166 36.95 2.46 -6.75
N ALA A 167 37.57 1.63 -7.58
CA ALA A 167 38.00 0.29 -7.20
C ALA A 167 38.69 0.34 -5.83
N TRP A 168 38.18 -0.44 -4.89
CA TRP A 168 38.77 -0.64 -3.57
C TRP A 168 40.23 -1.09 -3.78
N SER A 169 41.19 -0.21 -3.48
CA SER A 169 42.63 -0.55 -3.47
C SER A 169 43.07 -0.70 -2.01
N GLY A 170 42.59 -1.77 -1.37
CA GLY A 170 43.07 -2.19 -0.06
C GLY A 170 44.18 -3.21 -0.23
N SER A 171 45.44 -2.78 -0.10
CA SER A 171 46.56 -3.72 0.03
C SER A 171 46.53 -4.33 1.43
N ILE A 172 46.30 -5.63 1.53
CA ILE A 172 46.44 -6.37 2.79
C ILE A 172 47.94 -6.62 3.00
N SER A 173 48.60 -5.76 3.77
CA SER A 173 49.92 -6.05 4.32
C SER A 173 49.77 -7.08 5.44
N ARG A 174 50.26 -8.29 5.19
CA ARG A 174 50.33 -9.36 6.19
C ARG A 174 51.55 -9.09 7.07
N LEU A 175 51.34 -8.76 8.35
CA LEU A 175 52.43 -8.64 9.32
C LEU A 175 52.95 -10.05 9.65
N ALA A 176 54.27 -10.18 9.68
CA ALA A 176 55.02 -11.38 10.08
C ALA A 176 55.30 -11.37 11.58
#